data_AF-A0A961TCE4-F1
#
_entry.id   AF-A0A961TCE4-F1
#
_cell.length_a   1.000
_cell.length_b   1.000
_cell.length_c   1.000
_cell.angle_alpha   90.00
_cell.angle_beta   90.00
_cell.angle_gamma   90.00
#
_symmetry.space_group_name_H-M   'P 1'
#
loop_
_entity.id
_entity.type
_entity.pdbx_description
1 polymer ?
#
loop_
_entity_poly.entity_id
_entity_poly.type
_entity_poly.pdbx_seq_one_letter_code
_entity_poly.pdbx_strand_id
1 'polypeptide(L)'
;MSDTTASVLDHMSVKEMPAFAQVMPRVAAEYGKPLTTQLKELVTWCLRGNKLSVDEYYSMCLFDGSVWTPQEKKKAVGLAKSRDIWGHFLERNPWTGVMDDKLAYENLLRGFGLKGTTTVAIIGGRYPKDRPTRLESPKAVREFLEKASFPIFGKPTNSLQSLGSARFNSYDKGQGRLTMSNGKSVGVEELWSEIETHFNGAYLFQECVETHTVLKEMCGSGVPTIRVVTLDRGNGPEIFRVCAKLTGNGNVADNFWRAGNMLAP
;
A
#
# COMPACT_ATOMS: atom_id res chain seq x y z
N MET A 1 -20.48 21.17 12.26
CA MET A 1 -19.12 21.71 12.43
C MET A 1 -18.20 20.51 12.34
N SER A 2 -17.63 20.25 11.16
CA SER A 2 -16.68 19.16 10.97
C SER A 2 -15.34 19.63 11.53
N ASP A 3 -15.00 19.12 12.71
CA ASP A 3 -13.66 19.26 13.26
C ASP A 3 -12.75 18.39 12.39
N THR A 4 -12.14 18.96 11.36
CA THR A 4 -11.10 18.29 10.57
C THR A 4 -9.82 18.30 11.39
N THR A 5 -9.78 17.48 12.45
CA THR A 5 -8.52 16.97 12.98
C THR A 5 -7.85 16.21 11.83
N ALA A 6 -6.72 16.72 11.36
CA ALA A 6 -5.97 16.09 10.29
C ALA A 6 -5.55 14.68 10.72
N SER A 7 -5.87 13.66 9.93
CA SER A 7 -5.58 12.27 10.32
C SER A 7 -4.09 12.03 10.57
N VAL A 8 -3.77 11.26 11.59
CA VAL A 8 -2.46 10.71 11.95
C VAL A 8 -2.05 9.71 10.87
N LEU A 9 -2.95 8.78 10.55
CA LEU A 9 -2.76 7.68 9.62
C LEU A 9 -3.57 7.90 8.33
N ASP A 10 -2.98 7.48 7.21
CA ASP A 10 -3.68 7.48 5.92
C ASP A 10 -4.69 6.34 5.89
N HIS A 11 -5.98 6.67 6.07
CA HIS A 11 -7.07 5.68 6.04
C HIS A 11 -7.79 5.61 4.68
N MET A 12 -7.49 6.55 3.77
CA MET A 12 -7.96 6.52 2.38
C MET A 12 -6.81 6.76 1.41
N SER A 13 -6.78 6.01 0.31
CA SER A 13 -5.89 6.35 -0.80
C SER A 13 -6.48 7.56 -1.51
N VAL A 14 -5.71 8.65 -1.63
CA VAL A 14 -6.11 9.80 -2.44
C VAL A 14 -5.97 9.41 -3.91
N LYS A 15 -6.97 8.68 -4.42
CA LYS A 15 -7.21 8.56 -5.85
C LYS A 15 -8.61 9.10 -6.11
N GLU A 16 -8.82 10.36 -5.76
CA GLU A 16 -9.96 11.09 -6.29
C GLU A 16 -9.66 11.32 -7.77
N MET A 17 -10.20 10.45 -8.63
CA MET A 17 -10.37 10.88 -10.00
C MET A 17 -11.29 12.11 -9.97
N PRO A 18 -10.98 13.16 -10.75
CA PRO A 18 -11.93 14.24 -10.96
C PRO A 18 -13.26 13.64 -11.40
N ALA A 19 -14.36 14.29 -11.02
CA ALA A 19 -15.68 13.80 -11.39
C ALA A 19 -15.72 13.50 -12.89
N PHE A 20 -16.43 12.45 -13.30
CA PHE A 20 -16.52 12.02 -14.69
C PHE A 20 -16.86 13.17 -15.65
N ALA A 21 -17.73 14.09 -15.19
CA ALA A 21 -18.12 15.32 -15.89
C ALA A 21 -16.96 16.29 -16.16
N GLN A 22 -15.84 16.19 -15.45
CA GLN A 22 -14.63 16.99 -15.64
C GLN A 22 -13.58 16.26 -16.49
N VAL A 23 -13.46 14.92 -16.35
CA VAL A 23 -12.43 14.15 -17.06
C VAL A 23 -12.73 14.02 -18.56
N MET A 24 -13.98 13.73 -18.95
CA MET A 24 -14.28 13.52 -20.37
C MET A 24 -14.07 14.77 -21.23
N PRO A 25 -14.54 15.97 -20.83
CA PRO A 25 -14.32 17.17 -21.62
C PRO A 25 -12.84 17.51 -21.71
N ARG A 26 -12.08 17.31 -20.63
CA ARG A 26 -10.63 17.49 -20.63
C ARG A 26 -9.94 16.56 -21.63
N VAL A 27 -10.28 15.27 -21.63
CA VAL A 27 -9.74 14.30 -22.60
C VAL A 27 -10.12 14.68 -24.04
N ALA A 28 -11.33 15.18 -24.26
CA ALA A 28 -11.74 15.64 -25.58
C ALA A 28 -10.93 16.86 -26.05
N ALA A 29 -10.68 17.82 -25.15
CA ALA A 29 -9.93 19.03 -25.43
C ALA A 29 -8.42 18.78 -25.62
N GLU A 30 -7.80 18.00 -24.74
CA GLU A 30 -6.34 17.79 -24.73
C GLU A 30 -5.90 16.71 -25.74
N TYR A 31 -6.70 15.66 -25.97
CA TYR A 31 -6.32 14.49 -26.78
C TYR A 31 -7.16 14.35 -28.06
N GLY A 32 -8.07 15.30 -28.34
CA GLY A 32 -8.91 15.28 -29.53
C GLY A 32 -9.88 14.10 -29.59
N LYS A 33 -10.15 13.43 -28.46
CA LYS A 33 -10.98 12.22 -28.40
C LYS A 33 -12.45 12.59 -28.18
N PRO A 34 -13.35 12.45 -29.18
CA PRO A 34 -14.73 12.90 -29.03
C PRO A 34 -15.48 12.16 -27.92
N LEU A 35 -16.36 12.87 -27.20
CA LEU A 35 -17.14 12.31 -26.08
C LEU A 35 -17.91 11.04 -26.45
N THR A 36 -18.51 11.01 -27.63
CA THR A 36 -19.24 9.84 -28.16
C THR A 36 -18.33 8.62 -28.35
N THR A 37 -17.08 8.85 -28.76
CA THR A 37 -16.09 7.78 -28.91
C THR A 37 -15.63 7.28 -27.54
N GLN A 38 -15.41 8.18 -26.58
CA GLN A 38 -15.10 7.80 -25.21
C GLN A 38 -16.22 6.93 -24.61
N LEU A 39 -17.49 7.32 -24.75
CA LEU A 39 -18.63 6.52 -24.28
C LEU A 39 -18.68 5.12 -24.93
N LYS A 40 -18.45 5.04 -26.25
CA LYS A 40 -18.40 3.76 -26.97
C LYS A 40 -17.27 2.86 -26.45
N GLU A 41 -16.10 3.43 -26.19
CA GLU A 41 -14.94 2.70 -25.65
C GLU A 41 -15.20 2.23 -24.21
N LEU A 42 -15.82 3.04 -23.35
CA LEU A 42 -16.22 2.62 -22.01
C LEU A 42 -17.19 1.44 -22.04
N VAL A 43 -18.22 1.48 -22.89
CA VAL A 43 -19.14 0.34 -23.03
C VAL A 43 -18.43 -0.91 -23.55
N THR A 44 -17.51 -0.74 -24.51
CA THR A 44 -16.80 -1.86 -25.14
C THR A 44 -15.79 -2.51 -24.20
N TRP A 45 -15.03 -1.71 -23.43
CA TRP A 45 -13.89 -2.19 -22.65
C TRP A 45 -14.19 -2.32 -21.15
N CYS A 46 -15.01 -1.42 -20.58
CA CYS A 46 -15.32 -1.45 -19.16
C CYS A 46 -16.48 -2.40 -18.84
N LEU A 47 -17.54 -2.37 -19.66
CA LEU A 47 -18.76 -3.13 -19.39
C LEU A 47 -18.77 -4.55 -19.97
N ARG A 48 -17.78 -4.93 -20.79
CA ARG A 48 -17.69 -6.27 -21.42
C ARG A 48 -16.30 -6.89 -21.28
N GLY A 49 -16.26 -8.21 -21.06
CA GLY A 49 -15.07 -9.07 -21.13
C GLY A 49 -13.98 -8.80 -20.08
N ASN A 50 -13.29 -7.66 -20.21
CA ASN A 50 -12.03 -7.35 -19.54
C ASN A 50 -12.22 -6.69 -18.14
N LYS A 51 -13.46 -6.36 -17.77
CA LYS A 51 -13.88 -5.74 -16.50
C LYS A 51 -12.97 -4.57 -16.06
N LEU A 52 -12.61 -3.70 -17.00
CA LEU A 52 -11.95 -2.43 -16.68
C LEU A 52 -12.95 -1.53 -15.94
N SER A 53 -12.54 -0.90 -14.85
CA SER A 53 -13.33 0.20 -14.32
C SER A 53 -13.21 1.43 -15.24
N VAL A 54 -14.14 2.37 -15.11
CA VAL A 54 -14.04 3.68 -15.78
C VAL A 54 -12.75 4.40 -15.34
N ASP A 55 -12.39 4.26 -14.06
CA ASP A 55 -11.18 4.84 -13.49
C ASP A 55 -9.91 4.27 -14.08
N GLU A 56 -9.89 2.96 -14.34
CA GLU A 56 -8.76 2.29 -15.00
C GLU A 56 -8.60 2.77 -16.44
N TYR A 57 -9.70 2.95 -17.17
CA TYR A 57 -9.65 3.49 -18.52
C TYR A 57 -8.98 4.86 -18.60
N TYR A 58 -9.35 5.79 -17.71
CA TYR A 58 -8.75 7.13 -17.72
C TYR A 58 -7.36 7.15 -17.08
N SER A 59 -7.15 6.47 -15.96
CA SER A 59 -5.85 6.51 -15.26
C SER A 59 -4.73 5.75 -15.99
N MET A 60 -5.06 4.82 -16.88
CA MET A 60 -4.10 4.17 -17.79
C MET A 60 -4.03 4.84 -19.17
N CYS A 61 -4.71 5.97 -19.36
CA CYS A 61 -4.79 6.68 -20.62
C CYS A 61 -5.25 5.80 -21.80
N LEU A 62 -6.13 4.82 -21.58
CA LEU A 62 -6.59 3.90 -22.64
C LEU A 62 -7.36 4.62 -23.76
N PHE A 63 -7.77 5.88 -23.56
CA PHE A 63 -8.33 6.72 -24.62
C PHE A 63 -7.30 7.14 -25.67
N ASP A 64 -6.02 7.28 -25.27
CA ASP A 64 -4.95 7.83 -26.08
C ASP A 64 -4.49 6.83 -27.14
N GLY A 65 -4.73 7.18 -28.41
CA GLY A 65 -4.35 6.35 -29.55
C GLY A 65 -2.87 6.43 -29.91
N SER A 66 -2.12 7.40 -29.38
CA SER A 66 -0.67 7.50 -29.54
C SER A 66 0.09 6.56 -28.62
N VAL A 67 -0.50 6.24 -27.46
CA VAL A 67 0.06 5.32 -26.46
C VAL A 67 -0.40 3.88 -26.73
N TRP A 68 -1.65 3.70 -27.16
CA TRP A 68 -2.27 2.38 -27.23
C TRP A 68 -2.87 2.09 -28.61
N THR A 69 -2.41 1.02 -29.24
CA THR A 69 -3.07 0.47 -30.43
C THR A 69 -4.41 -0.19 -30.07
N PRO A 70 -5.38 -0.27 -31.00
CA PRO A 70 -6.63 -0.99 -30.75
C PRO A 70 -6.45 -2.45 -30.31
N GLN A 71 -5.39 -3.12 -30.78
CA GLN A 71 -5.04 -4.49 -30.45
C GLN A 71 -4.48 -4.62 -29.03
N GLU A 72 -3.74 -3.63 -28.55
CA GLU A 72 -3.24 -3.60 -27.16
C GLU A 72 -4.36 -3.29 -26.18
N LYS A 73 -5.27 -2.37 -26.51
CA LYS A 73 -6.46 -2.08 -25.69
C LYS A 73 -7.31 -3.32 -25.45
N LYS A 74 -7.45 -4.20 -26.44
CA LYS A 74 -8.14 -5.50 -26.30
C LYS A 74 -7.50 -6.42 -25.26
N LYS A 75 -6.20 -6.30 -25.02
CA LYS A 75 -5.45 -7.09 -24.05
C LYS A 75 -5.40 -6.46 -22.66
N ALA A 76 -5.88 -5.22 -22.51
CA ALA A 76 -5.95 -4.56 -21.20
C ALA A 76 -6.99 -5.27 -20.32
N VAL A 77 -6.61 -5.58 -19.09
CA VAL A 77 -7.43 -6.29 -18.10
C VAL A 77 -7.53 -5.44 -16.85
N GLY A 78 -8.75 -5.21 -16.37
CA GLY A 78 -8.96 -4.46 -15.12
C GLY A 78 -8.54 -5.25 -13.89
N LEU A 79 -8.38 -4.56 -12.76
CA LEU A 79 -8.01 -5.14 -11.48
C LEU A 79 -9.05 -6.17 -11.01
N ALA A 80 -10.33 -5.93 -11.28
CA ALA A 80 -11.40 -6.86 -10.94
C ALA A 80 -11.23 -8.20 -11.67
N LYS A 81 -10.95 -8.17 -12.98
CA LYS A 81 -10.69 -9.40 -13.75
C LYS A 81 -9.33 -10.00 -13.42
N SER A 82 -8.33 -9.18 -13.10
CA SER A 82 -7.03 -9.66 -12.64
C SER A 82 -7.14 -10.46 -11.34
N ARG A 83 -7.91 -9.96 -10.36
CA ARG A 83 -8.17 -10.66 -9.09
C ARG A 83 -8.92 -11.98 -9.30
N ASP A 84 -9.89 -12.01 -10.20
CA ASP A 84 -10.60 -13.22 -10.62
C ASP A 84 -9.62 -14.28 -11.18
N ILE A 85 -8.74 -13.86 -12.10
CA ILE A 85 -7.68 -14.71 -12.66
C ILE A 85 -6.71 -15.19 -11.57
N TRP A 86 -6.24 -14.29 -10.70
CA TRP A 86 -5.35 -14.64 -9.59
C TRP A 86 -5.99 -15.63 -8.64
N GLY A 87 -7.28 -15.46 -8.33
CA GLY A 87 -8.05 -16.39 -7.51
C GLY A 87 -7.96 -17.82 -8.03
N HIS A 88 -8.21 -18.02 -9.32
CA HIS A 88 -8.10 -19.34 -9.94
C HIS A 88 -6.69 -19.95 -9.91
N PHE A 89 -5.64 -19.14 -10.02
CA PHE A 89 -4.27 -19.63 -9.86
C PHE A 89 -3.93 -19.95 -8.39
N LEU A 90 -4.43 -19.14 -7.46
CA LEU A 90 -4.16 -19.25 -6.03
C LEU A 90 -5.01 -20.30 -5.32
N GLU A 91 -6.15 -20.72 -5.89
CA GLU A 91 -6.98 -21.83 -5.39
C GLU A 91 -6.15 -23.11 -5.15
N ARG A 92 -5.07 -23.29 -5.92
CA ARG A 92 -4.16 -24.44 -5.80
C ARG A 92 -3.07 -24.25 -4.74
N ASN A 93 -2.94 -23.06 -4.16
CA ASN A 93 -1.89 -22.73 -3.21
C ASN A 93 -2.42 -22.87 -1.78
N PRO A 94 -2.03 -23.91 -1.02
CA PRO A 94 -2.51 -24.12 0.34
C PRO A 94 -1.97 -23.08 1.34
N TRP A 95 -1.03 -22.22 0.94
CA TRP A 95 -0.34 -21.27 1.81
C TRP A 95 -0.93 -19.87 1.81
N THR A 96 -2.00 -19.60 1.06
CA THR A 96 -2.59 -18.24 0.94
C THR A 96 -2.89 -17.60 2.29
N GLY A 97 -3.45 -18.34 3.25
CA GLY A 97 -3.73 -17.84 4.59
C GLY A 97 -2.48 -17.40 5.37
N VAL A 98 -1.36 -18.11 5.21
CA VAL A 98 -0.07 -17.72 5.84
C VAL A 98 0.52 -16.48 5.15
N MET A 99 0.36 -16.38 3.84
CA MET A 99 0.86 -15.24 3.04
C MET A 99 0.08 -13.94 3.31
N ASP A 100 -1.22 -14.05 3.62
CA ASP A 100 -2.08 -12.90 3.93
C ASP A 100 -1.88 -12.39 5.37
N ASP A 101 -1.48 -13.26 6.31
CA ASP A 101 -1.12 -12.84 7.67
C ASP A 101 0.34 -12.36 7.72
N LYS A 102 0.51 -11.05 7.87
CA LYS A 102 1.82 -10.39 7.87
C LYS A 102 2.78 -10.91 8.96
N LEU A 103 2.26 -11.38 10.10
CA LEU A 103 3.09 -11.92 11.19
C LEU A 103 3.40 -13.41 10.96
N ALA A 104 2.43 -14.19 10.48
CA ALA A 104 2.67 -15.58 10.11
C ALA A 104 3.71 -15.68 8.97
N TYR A 105 3.60 -14.81 7.97
CA TYR A 105 4.57 -14.74 6.87
C TYR A 105 5.97 -14.34 7.35
N GLU A 106 6.08 -13.36 8.26
CA GLU A 106 7.36 -12.99 8.89
C GLU A 106 8.02 -14.20 9.57
N ASN A 107 7.24 -14.97 10.35
CA ASN A 107 7.73 -16.17 11.02
C ASN A 107 8.12 -17.27 10.03
N LEU A 108 7.36 -17.45 8.95
CA LEU A 108 7.67 -18.41 7.89
C LEU A 108 9.05 -18.10 7.27
N LEU A 109 9.27 -16.85 6.86
CA LEU A 109 10.54 -16.40 6.28
C LEU A 109 11.71 -16.69 7.23
N ARG A 110 11.54 -16.35 8.51
CA ARG A 110 12.57 -16.59 9.54
C ARG A 110 12.85 -18.07 9.75
N GLY A 111 11.83 -18.92 9.72
CA GLY A 111 11.96 -20.38 9.79
C GLY A 111 12.80 -20.96 8.65
N PHE A 112 12.74 -20.34 7.47
CA PHE A 112 13.59 -20.66 6.32
C PHE A 112 14.97 -19.97 6.33
N GLY A 113 15.33 -19.24 7.39
CA GLY A 113 16.59 -18.50 7.46
C GLY A 113 16.64 -17.25 6.57
N LEU A 114 15.49 -16.82 6.04
CA LEU A 114 15.39 -15.60 5.24
C LEU A 114 15.28 -14.37 6.15
N LYS A 115 15.92 -13.29 5.73
CA LYS A 115 15.81 -12.00 6.42
C LYS A 115 14.47 -11.34 6.09
N GLY A 116 13.84 -10.77 7.10
CA GLY A 116 12.61 -9.99 7.00
C GLY A 116 12.61 -8.84 8.00
N THR A 117 11.50 -8.11 8.09
CA THR A 117 11.31 -7.16 9.19
C THR A 117 11.01 -7.90 10.49
N THR A 118 11.36 -7.31 11.63
CA THR A 118 11.06 -7.87 12.95
C THR A 118 9.91 -7.11 13.56
N THR A 119 8.80 -7.80 13.87
CA THR A 119 7.73 -7.22 14.68
C THR A 119 8.14 -7.21 16.17
N VAL A 120 8.17 -6.01 16.75
CA VAL A 120 8.61 -5.77 18.14
C VAL A 120 7.44 -5.59 19.12
N ALA A 121 6.29 -5.12 18.64
CA ALA A 121 5.07 -5.03 19.42
C ALA A 121 3.81 -5.06 18.55
N ILE A 122 2.67 -5.32 19.19
CA ILE A 122 1.38 -5.45 18.52
C ILE A 122 0.24 -4.91 19.38
N ILE A 123 -0.70 -4.21 18.74
CA ILE A 123 -2.01 -3.87 19.32
C ILE A 123 -3.03 -4.85 18.74
N GLY A 124 -3.83 -5.49 19.60
CA GLY A 124 -4.93 -6.36 19.18
C GLY A 124 -4.53 -7.68 18.51
N GLY A 125 -5.50 -8.33 17.87
CA GLY A 125 -5.34 -9.61 17.17
C GLY A 125 -5.32 -10.84 18.09
N ARG A 126 -5.42 -12.04 17.47
CA ARG A 126 -5.41 -13.35 18.14
C ARG A 126 -4.11 -14.11 17.85
N TYR A 127 -2.99 -13.55 18.28
CA TYR A 127 -1.68 -14.17 18.17
C TYR A 127 -1.26 -14.88 19.46
N PRO A 128 -0.49 -15.99 19.38
CA PRO A 128 0.10 -16.65 20.54
C PRO A 128 0.88 -15.69 21.46
N LYS A 129 0.92 -15.97 22.76
CA LYS A 129 1.49 -15.07 23.78
C LYS A 129 3.02 -14.94 23.71
N ASP A 130 3.68 -15.86 23.02
CA ASP A 130 5.12 -16.07 23.04
C ASP A 130 5.90 -15.18 22.06
N ARG A 131 5.24 -14.37 21.21
CA ARG A 131 5.79 -13.22 20.42
C ARG A 131 4.67 -12.53 19.63
N PRO A 132 4.70 -11.19 19.37
CA PRO A 132 5.50 -10.09 19.94
C PRO A 132 4.84 -9.44 21.19
N THR A 133 5.46 -8.42 21.80
CA THR A 133 4.90 -7.68 22.95
C THR A 133 3.49 -7.16 22.66
N ARG A 134 2.51 -7.57 23.45
CA ARG A 134 1.11 -7.12 23.31
C ARG A 134 0.87 -5.81 24.04
N LEU A 135 0.25 -4.86 23.35
CA LEU A 135 -0.10 -3.55 23.82
C LEU A 135 -1.63 -3.43 23.85
N GLU A 136 -2.21 -3.64 25.03
CA GLU A 136 -3.67 -3.75 25.21
C GLU A 136 -4.31 -2.44 25.69
N SER A 137 -3.55 -1.34 25.74
CA SER A 137 -4.04 -0.01 26.13
C SER A 137 -3.11 1.11 25.65
N PRO A 138 -3.59 2.36 25.58
CA PRO A 138 -2.74 3.54 25.33
C PRO A 138 -1.58 3.66 26.32
N LYS A 139 -1.81 3.30 27.59
CA LYS A 139 -0.76 3.26 28.62
C LYS A 139 0.33 2.25 28.27
N ALA A 140 -0.04 1.04 27.84
CA ALA A 140 0.92 0.02 27.41
C ALA A 140 1.71 0.49 26.17
N VAL A 141 1.06 1.19 25.23
CA VAL A 141 1.73 1.79 24.07
C VAL A 141 2.76 2.84 24.53
N ARG A 142 2.40 3.72 25.47
CA ARG A 142 3.34 4.70 26.04
C ARG A 142 4.56 4.02 26.67
N GLU A 143 4.33 3.05 27.56
CA GLU A 143 5.41 2.32 28.25
C GLU A 143 6.34 1.58 27.27
N PHE A 144 5.79 1.08 26.16
CA PHE A 144 6.56 0.50 25.07
C PHE A 144 7.43 1.56 24.38
N LEU A 145 6.83 2.68 23.95
CA LEU A 145 7.53 3.74 23.21
C LEU A 145 8.63 4.40 24.04
N GLU A 146 8.50 4.47 25.36
CA GLU A 146 9.55 4.99 26.25
C GLU A 146 10.86 4.17 26.25
N LYS A 147 10.77 2.90 25.88
CA LYS A 147 11.89 1.93 25.89
C LYS A 147 12.30 1.50 24.50
N ALA A 148 11.51 1.84 23.48
CA ALA A 148 11.71 1.35 22.14
C ALA A 148 12.91 2.03 21.45
N SER A 149 13.55 1.30 20.54
CA SER A 149 14.61 1.84 19.69
C SER A 149 13.99 2.45 18.45
N PHE A 150 14.20 3.76 18.25
CA PHE A 150 13.70 4.48 17.08
C PHE A 150 14.75 4.51 15.95
N PRO A 151 14.32 4.54 14.68
CA PRO A 151 12.94 4.71 14.21
C PRO A 151 12.14 3.41 14.20
N ILE A 152 10.80 3.52 14.30
CA ILE A 152 9.86 2.38 14.31
C ILE A 152 8.83 2.55 13.19
N PHE A 153 8.48 1.45 12.53
CA PHE A 153 7.45 1.41 11.50
C PHE A 153 6.16 0.80 12.05
N GLY A 154 5.04 1.50 11.87
CA GLY A 154 3.70 1.04 12.21
C GLY A 154 2.91 0.63 10.98
N LYS A 155 2.15 -0.47 11.05
CA LYS A 155 1.20 -0.85 10.00
C LYS A 155 0.06 -1.75 10.52
N PRO A 156 -1.15 -1.64 9.98
CA PRO A 156 -2.22 -2.61 10.21
C PRO A 156 -1.95 -3.96 9.51
N THR A 157 -2.41 -5.06 10.10
CA THR A 157 -2.24 -6.41 9.54
C THR A 157 -3.14 -6.67 8.34
N ASN A 158 -4.32 -6.04 8.27
CA ASN A 158 -5.35 -6.32 7.28
C ASN A 158 -5.52 -5.22 6.23
N SER A 159 -4.59 -4.27 6.16
CA SER A 159 -4.61 -3.24 5.13
C SER A 159 -3.74 -3.60 3.94
N LEU A 160 -4.10 -3.01 2.81
CA LEU A 160 -3.36 -3.05 1.56
C LEU A 160 -2.89 -1.63 1.20
N GLN A 161 -2.05 -1.55 0.18
CA GLN A 161 -1.68 -0.29 -0.43
C GLN A 161 -0.94 0.70 0.50
N SER A 162 -0.37 0.21 1.60
CA SER A 162 0.30 1.02 2.62
C SER A 162 -0.62 2.01 3.35
N LEU A 163 -1.93 1.76 3.35
CA LEU A 163 -2.88 2.49 4.18
C LEU A 163 -2.67 2.09 5.65
N GLY A 164 -2.73 3.09 6.54
CA GLY A 164 -2.42 2.95 7.95
C GLY A 164 -0.93 2.81 8.27
N SER A 165 -0.05 2.93 7.27
CA SER A 165 1.39 2.82 7.49
C SER A 165 2.00 4.13 7.95
N ALA A 166 2.88 4.08 8.94
CA ALA A 166 3.57 5.25 9.49
C ALA A 166 4.99 4.93 9.90
N ARG A 167 5.88 5.92 9.79
CA ARG A 167 7.22 5.88 10.40
C ARG A 167 7.28 6.90 11.52
N PHE A 168 7.65 6.42 12.70
CA PHE A 168 7.89 7.22 13.89
C PHE A 168 9.39 7.38 14.06
N ASN A 169 9.87 8.62 14.06
CA ASN A 169 11.29 8.96 14.15
C ASN A 169 11.78 9.06 15.59
N SER A 170 10.91 9.44 16.52
CA SER A 170 11.25 9.62 17.93
C SER A 170 10.00 9.68 18.80
N TYR A 171 10.18 9.52 20.11
CA TYR A 171 9.17 9.73 21.13
C TYR A 171 9.68 10.69 22.20
N ASP A 172 8.96 11.79 22.42
CA ASP A 172 9.21 12.73 23.51
C ASP A 172 8.45 12.26 24.76
N LYS A 173 9.21 11.85 25.78
CA LYS A 173 8.64 11.37 27.06
C LYS A 173 7.99 12.48 27.87
N GLY A 174 8.51 13.70 27.81
CA GLY A 174 8.00 14.84 28.57
C GLY A 174 6.66 15.33 28.03
N GLN A 175 6.50 15.30 26.72
CA GLN A 175 5.25 15.70 26.04
C GLN A 175 4.30 14.53 25.76
N GLY A 176 4.80 13.30 25.79
CA GLY A 176 4.04 12.10 25.46
C GLY A 176 3.68 12.00 23.97
N ARG A 177 4.53 12.52 23.08
CA ARG A 177 4.25 12.64 21.63
C ARG A 177 5.27 11.94 20.74
N LEU A 178 4.80 11.38 19.64
CA LEU A 178 5.60 10.79 18.57
C LEU A 178 5.87 11.83 17.49
N THR A 179 7.11 11.88 17.00
CA THR A 179 7.45 12.63 15.78
C THR A 179 7.39 11.68 14.59
N MET A 180 6.61 12.03 13.58
CA MET A 180 6.42 11.23 12.36
C MET A 180 7.35 11.68 11.23
N SER A 181 7.58 10.83 10.23
CA SER A 181 8.42 11.15 9.07
C SER A 181 7.90 12.28 8.20
N ASN A 182 6.61 12.58 8.27
CA ASN A 182 5.97 13.71 7.59
C ASN A 182 6.01 15.02 8.40
N GLY A 183 6.75 15.04 9.52
CA GLY A 183 6.89 16.20 10.41
C GLY A 183 5.76 16.37 11.42
N LYS A 184 4.69 15.56 11.37
CA LYS A 184 3.61 15.63 12.37
C LYS A 184 4.11 15.19 13.74
N SER A 185 3.57 15.83 14.78
CA SER A 185 3.72 15.40 16.17
C SER A 185 2.37 14.89 16.66
N VAL A 186 2.31 13.66 17.18
CA VAL A 186 1.05 12.95 17.49
C VAL A 186 1.07 12.36 18.88
N GLY A 187 -0.02 12.50 19.62
CA GLY A 187 -0.19 11.90 20.95
C GLY A 187 -0.47 10.40 20.89
N VAL A 188 -0.11 9.66 21.93
CA VAL A 188 -0.39 8.21 22.01
C VAL A 188 -1.89 7.90 21.95
N GLU A 189 -2.71 8.71 22.61
CA GLU A 189 -4.18 8.57 22.59
C GLU A 189 -4.76 8.84 21.20
N GLU A 190 -4.24 9.86 20.49
CA GLU A 190 -4.63 10.19 19.11
C GLU A 190 -4.33 9.01 18.18
N LEU A 191 -3.11 8.45 18.26
CA LEU A 191 -2.71 7.29 17.46
C LEU A 191 -3.58 6.06 17.78
N TRP A 192 -3.81 5.78 19.07
CA TRP A 192 -4.64 4.66 19.50
C TRP A 192 -6.07 4.78 18.95
N SER A 193 -6.69 5.95 19.12
CA SER A 193 -8.05 6.21 18.64
C SER A 193 -8.16 6.03 17.13
N GLU A 194 -7.17 6.48 16.36
CA GLU A 194 -7.18 6.26 14.91
C GLU A 194 -7.02 4.80 14.51
N ILE A 195 -6.16 4.05 15.22
CA ILE A 195 -6.01 2.62 15.00
C ILE A 195 -7.35 1.92 15.21
N GLU A 196 -8.01 2.15 16.35
CA GLU A 196 -9.30 1.52 16.67
C GLU A 196 -10.43 1.93 15.72
N THR A 197 -10.46 3.21 15.32
CA THR A 197 -11.55 3.75 14.50
C THR A 197 -11.45 3.27 13.05
N HIS A 198 -10.24 3.21 12.50
CA HIS A 198 -10.06 3.00 11.05
C HIS A 198 -9.52 1.61 10.68
N PHE A 199 -9.02 0.83 11.64
CA PHE A 199 -8.42 -0.48 11.36
C PHE A 199 -8.95 -1.54 12.32
N ASN A 200 -9.80 -2.43 11.81
CA ASN A 200 -10.40 -3.55 12.55
C ASN A 200 -9.48 -4.78 12.72
N GLY A 201 -8.21 -4.66 12.34
CA GLY A 201 -7.20 -5.71 12.48
C GLY A 201 -6.26 -5.47 13.65
N ALA A 202 -5.15 -6.20 13.69
CA ALA A 202 -4.06 -5.85 14.60
C ALA A 202 -3.20 -4.74 13.99
N TYR A 203 -2.49 -3.99 14.84
CA TYR A 203 -1.52 -3.00 14.41
C TYR A 203 -0.13 -3.39 14.88
N LEU A 204 0.78 -3.57 13.93
CA LEU A 204 2.15 -4.01 14.16
C LEU A 204 3.08 -2.81 14.32
N PHE A 205 3.97 -2.88 15.31
CA PHE A 205 5.20 -2.07 15.36
C PHE A 205 6.37 -2.94 14.95
N GLN A 206 7.16 -2.48 14.00
CA GLN A 206 8.30 -3.20 13.42
C GLN A 206 9.57 -2.35 13.45
N GLU A 207 10.72 -3.02 13.48
CA GLU A 207 12.00 -2.39 13.17
C GLU A 207 11.94 -1.74 11.77
N CYS A 208 12.45 -0.53 11.65
CA CYS A 208 12.56 0.14 10.37
C CYS A 208 13.64 -0.50 9.49
N VAL A 209 13.30 -0.76 8.24
CA VAL A 209 14.30 -1.02 7.20
C VAL A 209 14.91 0.32 6.81
N GLU A 210 16.24 0.39 6.85
CA GLU A 210 16.97 1.56 6.37
C GLU A 210 17.35 1.39 4.91
N THR A 211 17.06 2.42 4.12
CA THR A 211 17.38 2.47 2.70
C THR A 211 18.89 2.53 2.51
N HIS A 212 19.41 1.70 1.61
CA HIS A 212 20.82 1.70 1.24
C HIS A 212 21.27 3.11 0.82
N THR A 213 22.48 3.50 1.19
CA THR A 213 23.01 4.87 1.01
C THR A 213 22.86 5.39 -0.42
N VAL A 214 23.18 4.55 -1.41
CA VAL A 214 23.01 4.85 -2.85
C VAL A 214 21.57 5.25 -3.20
N LEU A 215 20.56 4.58 -2.63
CA LEU A 215 19.16 4.85 -2.92
C LEU A 215 18.61 6.01 -2.10
N LYS A 216 19.25 6.36 -0.97
CA LYS A 216 18.81 7.44 -0.08
C LYS A 216 18.85 8.81 -0.76
N GLU A 217 19.80 9.02 -1.67
CA GLU A 217 19.89 10.27 -2.45
C GLU A 217 18.66 10.46 -3.35
N MET A 218 18.11 9.37 -3.90
CA MET A 218 16.95 9.41 -4.80
C MET A 218 15.62 9.31 -4.05
N CYS A 219 15.57 8.48 -3.02
CA CYS A 219 14.33 8.03 -2.37
C CYS A 219 14.09 8.64 -0.98
N GLY A 220 15.06 9.41 -0.47
CA GLY A 220 15.01 9.98 0.88
C GLY A 220 14.97 8.89 1.94
N SER A 221 14.15 9.09 2.98
CA SER A 221 13.95 8.15 4.08
C SER A 221 12.93 7.04 3.79
N GLY A 222 12.29 7.08 2.61
CA GLY A 222 11.38 6.04 2.16
C GLY A 222 12.13 4.78 1.71
N VAL A 223 11.47 3.62 1.81
CA VAL A 223 12.03 2.33 1.40
C VAL A 223 11.54 2.00 -0.01
N PRO A 224 12.40 2.13 -1.05
CA PRO A 224 12.07 1.61 -2.36
C PRO A 224 12.01 0.08 -2.32
N THR A 225 11.14 -0.51 -3.13
CA THR A 225 10.99 -1.97 -3.19
C THR A 225 11.16 -2.51 -4.61
N ILE A 226 11.58 -3.77 -4.70
CA ILE A 226 11.52 -4.53 -5.95
C ILE A 226 10.30 -5.43 -5.88
N ARG A 227 9.35 -5.24 -6.81
CA ARG A 227 8.23 -6.13 -6.99
C ARG A 227 8.64 -7.24 -7.95
N VAL A 228 8.78 -8.45 -7.43
CA VAL A 228 8.94 -9.66 -8.23
C VAL A 228 7.59 -10.33 -8.34
N VAL A 229 7.12 -10.55 -9.57
CA VAL A 229 5.93 -11.33 -9.89
C VAL A 229 6.41 -12.67 -10.40
N THR A 230 6.03 -13.75 -9.72
CA THR A 230 6.33 -15.11 -10.14
C THR A 230 5.08 -15.80 -10.68
N LEU A 231 5.29 -16.79 -11.55
CA LEU A 231 4.27 -17.72 -11.99
C LEU A 231 4.76 -19.14 -11.75
N ASP A 232 3.93 -19.96 -11.11
CA ASP A 232 4.17 -21.39 -11.02
C ASP A 232 3.30 -22.11 -12.05
N ARG A 233 3.96 -22.80 -12.99
CA ARG A 233 3.31 -23.60 -14.04
C ARG A 233 3.37 -25.10 -13.78
N GLY A 234 3.75 -25.51 -12.56
CA GLY A 234 3.90 -26.90 -12.13
C GLY A 234 5.35 -27.37 -11.98
N ASN A 235 6.33 -26.54 -12.35
CA ASN A 235 7.77 -26.82 -12.22
C ASN A 235 8.44 -25.93 -11.16
N GLY A 236 7.65 -25.23 -10.35
CA GLY A 236 8.11 -24.25 -9.39
C GLY A 236 7.98 -22.80 -9.89
N PRO A 237 8.33 -21.83 -9.03
CA PRO A 237 8.13 -20.42 -9.33
C PRO A 237 9.16 -19.90 -10.34
N GLU A 238 8.69 -19.37 -11.45
CA GLU A 238 9.50 -18.64 -12.43
C GLU A 238 9.23 -17.14 -12.33
N ILE A 239 10.27 -16.31 -12.46
CA ILE A 239 10.10 -14.86 -12.53
C ILE A 239 9.38 -14.51 -13.82
N PHE A 240 8.19 -13.93 -13.69
CA PHE A 240 7.38 -13.46 -14.82
C PHE A 240 7.64 -11.99 -15.12
N ARG A 241 7.68 -11.15 -14.09
CA ARG A 241 7.96 -9.71 -14.21
C ARG A 241 8.70 -9.21 -12.98
N VAL A 242 9.54 -8.21 -13.18
CA VAL A 242 10.17 -7.44 -12.12
C VAL A 242 9.86 -5.98 -12.37
N CYS A 243 9.67 -5.19 -11.32
CA CYS A 243 9.73 -3.74 -11.42
C CYS A 243 10.21 -3.14 -10.10
N ALA A 244 10.87 -1.99 -10.17
CA ALA A 244 11.23 -1.20 -9.00
C ALA A 244 10.16 -0.15 -8.71
N LYS A 245 9.77 -0.07 -7.44
CA LYS A 245 8.86 0.93 -6.90
C LYS A 245 9.69 1.87 -6.05
N LEU A 246 9.87 3.10 -6.53
CA LEU A 246 10.72 4.09 -5.90
C LEU A 246 9.85 5.05 -5.08
N THR A 247 10.27 5.32 -3.85
CA THR A 247 9.62 6.35 -3.03
C THR A 247 10.04 7.74 -3.49
N GLY A 248 9.07 8.64 -3.62
CA GLY A 248 9.32 10.07 -3.72
C GLY A 248 9.79 10.64 -2.38
N ASN A 249 10.43 11.81 -2.42
CA ASN A 249 10.97 12.43 -1.22
C ASN A 249 9.86 12.70 -0.18
N GLY A 250 10.10 12.31 1.07
CA GLY A 250 9.15 12.44 2.19
C GLY A 250 8.10 11.34 2.30
N ASN A 251 7.94 10.47 1.30
CA ASN A 251 7.02 9.33 1.38
C ASN A 251 7.63 8.20 2.20
N VAL A 252 6.85 7.65 3.13
CA VAL A 252 7.27 6.49 3.93
C VAL A 252 7.18 5.17 3.16
N ALA A 253 6.31 5.10 2.15
CA ALA A 253 6.01 3.90 1.39
C ALA A 253 5.84 4.20 -0.10
N ASP A 254 6.00 3.17 -0.91
CA ASP A 254 6.27 3.18 -2.35
C ASP A 254 5.01 3.03 -3.23
N ASN A 255 3.82 3.28 -2.70
CA ASN A 255 2.58 3.13 -3.48
C ASN A 255 2.25 4.35 -4.35
N PHE A 256 1.81 4.14 -5.59
CA PHE A 256 1.66 5.18 -6.62
C PHE A 256 0.53 6.18 -6.38
N TRP A 257 -0.39 5.91 -5.46
CA TRP A 257 -1.37 6.93 -5.07
C TRP A 257 -0.72 8.06 -4.24
N ARG A 258 0.50 7.86 -3.73
CA ARG A 258 1.29 8.94 -3.12
C ARG A 258 2.04 9.70 -4.20
N ALA A 259 1.85 11.02 -4.23
CA ALA A 259 2.53 11.90 -5.17
C ALA A 259 4.06 11.74 -5.09
N GLY A 260 4.72 11.76 -6.24
CA GLY A 260 6.17 11.64 -6.36
C GLY A 260 6.73 10.21 -6.34
N ASN A 261 5.93 9.20 -5.99
CA ASN A 261 6.37 7.81 -6.15
C ASN A 261 6.47 7.42 -7.63
N MET A 262 7.49 6.63 -7.96
CA MET A 262 7.83 6.28 -9.35
C MET A 262 7.87 4.76 -9.55
N LEU A 263 7.66 4.34 -10.79
CA LEU A 263 7.80 2.96 -11.23
C LEU A 263 8.89 2.88 -12.31
N ALA A 264 9.86 1.98 -12.11
CA ALA A 264 10.80 1.60 -13.14
C ALA A 264 10.55 0.12 -13.53
N PRO A 265 10.16 -0.17 -14.78
CA PRO A 265 9.92 -1.53 -15.25
C PRO A 265 11.20 -2.35 -15.39
#